data_AF-A0A2N8TEI4-F1
#
_entry.id   AF-A0A2N8TEI4-F1
#
_cell.length_a   1.000
_cell.length_b   1.000
_cell.length_c   1.000
_cell.angle_alpha   90.00
_cell.angle_beta   90.00
_cell.angle_gamma   90.00
#
_symmetry.space_group_name_H-M   'P 1'
#
loop_
_entity.id
_entity.type
_entity.pdbx_description
1 polymer ?
#
loop_
_entity_poly.entity_id
_entity_poly.type
_entity_poly.pdbx_seq_one_letter_code
_entity_poly.pdbx_strand_id
1 'polypeptide(L)' 'HHRVPPAAAGHGQGLVQFVLAAHEGQRNTRLFWAACRAYEDGIGPALVDPLADAARATGLSEREARATIASAARMTGHRP' A
#
# COMPACT_ATOMS: atom_id res chain seq x y z
N HIS A 1 -3.19 23.53 -3.98
CA HIS A 1 -3.96 22.34 -4.38
C HIS A 1 -3.08 21.44 -5.26
N HIS A 2 -2.38 20.46 -4.68
CA HIS A 2 -1.67 19.45 -5.47
C HIS A 2 -2.71 18.50 -6.08
N ARG A 3 -3.09 18.79 -7.33
CA ARG A 3 -3.93 17.89 -8.12
C ARG A 3 -3.06 16.70 -8.50
N VAL A 4 -3.25 15.57 -7.83
CA VAL A 4 -2.66 14.30 -8.22
C VAL A 4 -3.09 14.04 -9.67
N PRO A 5 -2.15 13.84 -10.62
CA PRO A 5 -2.52 13.57 -12.01
C PRO A 5 -3.41 12.32 -12.08
N PRO A 6 -4.37 12.24 -13.01
CA PRO A 6 -5.34 11.13 -13.07
C PRO A 6 -4.67 9.75 -13.21
N ALA A 7 -3.46 9.68 -13.76
CA ALA A 7 -2.64 8.47 -13.82
C ALA A 7 -2.24 7.94 -12.42
N ALA A 8 -1.93 8.84 -11.48
CA ALA A 8 -1.57 8.47 -10.11
C ALA A 8 -2.79 8.01 -9.28
N ALA A 9 -3.99 8.51 -9.60
CA ALA A 9 -5.23 7.97 -9.04
C ALA A 9 -5.53 6.55 -9.56
N GLY A 10 -5.29 6.30 -10.86
CA GLY A 10 -5.41 4.96 -11.46
C GLY A 10 -4.39 3.97 -10.90
N HIS A 11 -3.13 4.40 -10.71
CA HIS A 11 -2.09 3.58 -10.08
C HIS A 11 -2.43 3.20 -8.64
N GLY A 12 -2.92 4.15 -7.84
CA GLY A 12 -3.31 3.85 -6.46
C GLY A 12 -4.44 2.84 -6.35
N GLN A 13 -5.44 2.95 -7.22
CA GLN A 13 -6.53 1.98 -7.30
C GLN A 13 -6.01 0.57 -7.66
N GLY A 14 -5.07 0.48 -8.60
CA GLY A 14 -4.46 -0.80 -9.00
C GLY A 14 -3.71 -1.49 -7.86
N LEU A 15 -3.00 -0.72 -7.02
CA LEU A 15 -2.30 -1.24 -5.85
C LEU A 15 -3.26 -1.77 -4.79
N VAL A 16 -4.38 -1.07 -4.56
CA VAL A 16 -5.44 -1.53 -3.63
C VAL A 16 -6.06 -2.84 -4.13
N GLN A 17 -6.38 -2.93 -5.42
CA GLN A 17 -6.92 -4.17 -6.00
C GLN A 17 -5.93 -5.34 -5.95
N PHE A 18 -4.64 -5.07 -6.13
CA PHE A 18 -3.60 -6.07 -6.00
C PHE A 18 -3.54 -6.66 -4.58
N VAL A 19 -3.70 -5.83 -3.54
CA VAL A 19 -3.79 -6.30 -2.16
C VAL A 19 -5.07 -7.10 -1.95
N LEU A 20 -6.22 -6.63 -2.43
CA LEU A 20 -7.50 -7.34 -2.30
C LEU A 20 -7.48 -8.74 -2.93
N ALA A 21 -6.72 -8.93 -4.00
CA ALA A 21 -6.53 -10.22 -4.64
C ALA A 21 -5.58 -11.16 -3.85
N ALA A 22 -5.09 -10.78 -2.67
CA ALA A 22 -4.15 -11.57 -1.90
C ALA A 22 -4.77 -12.84 -1.29
N HIS A 23 -4.15 -13.98 -1.59
CA HIS A 23 -4.48 -15.25 -0.94
C HIS A 23 -3.79 -15.38 0.41
N GLU A 24 -4.28 -16.33 1.22
CA GLU A 24 -3.64 -16.72 2.47
C GLU A 24 -2.16 -17.07 2.24
N GLY A 25 -1.29 -16.63 3.16
CA GLY A 25 0.17 -16.73 3.02
C GLY A 25 0.83 -15.63 2.18
N GLN A 26 0.09 -14.88 1.35
CA GLN A 26 0.64 -13.80 0.50
C GLN A 26 0.18 -12.39 0.89
N ARG A 27 -0.79 -12.25 1.80
CA ARG A 27 -1.40 -10.97 2.21
C ARG A 27 -0.36 -9.93 2.61
N ASN A 28 0.54 -10.30 3.51
CA ASN A 28 1.56 -9.38 4.02
C ASN A 28 2.58 -9.00 2.93
N THR A 29 3.08 -9.97 2.16
CA THR A 29 4.02 -9.72 1.05
C THR A 29 3.41 -8.82 -0.02
N ARG A 30 2.15 -9.05 -0.40
CA ARG A 30 1.45 -8.23 -1.39
C ARG A 30 1.19 -6.82 -0.88
N LEU A 31 0.78 -6.67 0.38
CA LEU A 31 0.62 -5.38 1.03
C LEU A 31 1.95 -4.61 1.08
N PHE A 32 3.03 -5.27 1.48
CA PHE A 32 4.36 -4.67 1.55
C PHE A 32 4.80 -4.14 0.18
N TRP A 33 4.69 -4.98 -0.86
CA TRP A 33 5.03 -4.58 -2.22
C TRP A 33 4.19 -3.39 -2.70
N ALA A 34 2.88 -3.42 -2.47
CA ALA A 34 1.97 -2.34 -2.86
C ALA A 34 2.30 -1.03 -2.13
N ALA A 35 2.60 -1.10 -0.83
CA ALA A 35 3.02 0.06 -0.05
C ALA A 35 4.35 0.63 -0.55
N CYS A 36 5.37 -0.21 -0.80
CA CYS A 36 6.64 0.24 -1.37
C CYS A 36 6.41 0.98 -2.69
N ARG A 37 5.63 0.39 -3.60
CA ARG A 37 5.32 1.00 -4.90
C ARG A 37 4.60 2.34 -4.75
N ALA A 38 3.67 2.44 -3.81
CA ALA A 38 2.98 3.69 -3.51
C ALA A 38 3.93 4.80 -3.02
N TYR A 39 4.87 4.47 -2.12
CA TYR A 39 5.86 5.42 -1.63
C TYR A 39 6.87 5.83 -2.71
N GLU A 40 7.30 4.90 -3.56
CA GLU A 40 8.15 5.21 -4.72
C GLU A 40 7.47 6.16 -5.71
N ASP A 41 6.18 5.95 -5.97
CA ASP A 41 5.38 6.81 -6.86
C ASP A 41 4.93 8.12 -6.16
N GLY A 42 5.33 8.36 -4.91
CA GLY A 42 5.02 9.58 -4.15
C GLY A 42 3.57 9.70 -3.67
N ILE A 43 2.78 8.62 -3.78
CA ILE A 43 1.36 8.55 -3.38
C ILE A 43 1.14 7.76 -2.08
N GLY A 44 2.22 7.27 -1.46
CA GLY A 44 2.20 6.46 -0.24
C GLY A 44 1.31 7.03 0.88
N PRO A 45 1.48 8.30 1.30
CA PRO A 45 0.66 8.88 2.37
C PRO A 45 -0.85 8.86 2.10
N ALA A 46 -1.26 9.02 0.83
CA ALA A 46 -2.67 9.00 0.44
C ALA A 46 -3.24 7.57 0.35
N LEU A 47 -2.38 6.54 0.25
CA LEU A 47 -2.78 5.14 0.14
C LEU A 47 -2.66 4.35 1.43
N VAL A 48 -2.19 4.95 2.53
CA VAL A 48 -2.07 4.26 3.84
C VAL A 48 -3.40 3.63 4.26
N ASP A 49 -4.47 4.43 4.34
CA ASP A 49 -5.77 3.91 4.78
C ASP A 49 -6.42 2.97 3.74
N PRO A 50 -6.45 3.28 2.43
CA PRO A 50 -6.94 2.35 1.41
C PRO A 50 -6.22 0.99 1.38
N LEU A 51 -4.90 0.97 1.54
CA LEU A 51 -4.13 -0.27 1.59
C LEU A 51 -4.35 -1.04 2.90
N ALA A 52 -4.48 -0.32 4.02
CA ALA A 52 -4.82 -0.95 5.30
C ALA A 52 -6.21 -1.60 5.24
N ASP A 53 -7.19 -0.93 4.64
CA ASP A 53 -8.55 -1.44 4.47
C ASP A 53 -8.57 -2.68 3.56
N ALA A 54 -7.85 -2.64 2.44
CA ALA A 54 -7.70 -3.79 1.56
C ALA A 54 -7.05 -4.98 2.29
N ALA A 55 -6.00 -4.73 3.06
CA ALA A 55 -5.34 -5.76 3.85
C ALA A 55 -6.29 -6.40 4.88
N ARG A 56 -7.11 -5.58 5.55
CA ARG A 56 -8.15 -6.07 6.47
C ARG A 56 -9.17 -6.97 5.77
N ALA A 57 -9.62 -6.57 4.58
CA ALA A 57 -10.53 -7.37 3.77
C ALA A 57 -9.95 -8.74 3.37
N THR A 58 -8.62 -8.84 3.23
CA THR A 58 -7.96 -10.12 2.96
C THR A 58 -7.82 -11.00 4.22
N GLY A 59 -7.98 -10.45 5.42
CA GLY A 59 -7.87 -11.16 6.69
C GLY A 59 -6.63 -10.82 7.54
N LEU A 60 -5.91 -9.73 7.23
CA LEU A 60 -4.89 -9.19 8.15
C LEU A 60 -5.55 -8.35 9.25
N SER A 61 -4.94 -8.31 10.45
CA SER A 61 -5.36 -7.35 11.46
C SER A 61 -4.96 -5.92 11.06
N GLU A 62 -5.69 -4.91 11.55
CA GLU A 62 -5.32 -3.51 11.31
C GLU A 62 -3.90 -3.20 11.79
N ARG A 63 -3.51 -3.75 12.95
CA ARG A 63 -2.17 -3.55 13.51
C ARG A 63 -1.09 -4.11 12.60
N GLU A 64 -1.27 -5.32 12.07
CA GLU A 64 -0.34 -5.93 11.12
C GLU A 64 -0.27 -5.12 9.83
N ALA A 65 -1.42 -4.72 9.27
CA ALA A 65 -1.46 -3.93 8.05
C ALA A 65 -0.70 -2.60 8.19
N ARG A 66 -0.96 -1.85 9.27
CA ARG A 66 -0.26 -0.59 9.55
C ARG A 66 1.23 -0.80 9.80
N ALA A 67 1.62 -1.87 10.50
CA ALA A 67 3.02 -2.21 10.72
C ALA A 67 3.76 -2.50 9.41
N THR A 68 3.13 -3.26 8.50
CA THR A 68 3.68 -3.56 7.16
C THR A 68 3.85 -2.30 6.33
N ILE A 69 2.84 -1.43 6.27
CA ILE A 69 2.89 -0.16 5.54
C ILE A 69 4.01 0.73 6.11
N ALA A 70 4.13 0.82 7.44
CA ALA A 70 5.21 1.57 8.08
C ALA A 70 6.60 0.99 7.77
N SER A 71 6.74 -0.34 7.68
CA SER A 71 7.98 -0.99 7.26
C SER A 71 8.35 -0.62 5.82
N ALA A 72 7.38 -0.64 4.91
CA ALA A 72 7.57 -0.24 3.52
C ALA A 72 8.01 1.22 3.42
N ALA A 73 7.35 2.13 4.13
CA ALA A 73 7.69 3.56 4.18
C ALA A 73 9.15 3.79 4.59
N ARG A 74 9.62 3.07 5.62
CA ARG A 74 11.01 3.15 6.11
C ARG A 74 12.00 2.64 5.06
N MET A 75 11.70 1.54 4.39
CA MET A 75 12.57 0.97 3.37
C MET A 75 12.66 1.86 2.12
N THR A 76 11.56 2.46 1.68
CA THR A 76 11.55 3.37 0.52
C THR A 76 12.12 4.74 0.82
N GLY A 77 11.97 5.23 2.06
CA GLY A 77 12.55 6.49 2.53
C GLY A 77 14.07 6.42 2.79
N HIS A 78 14.67 5.23 2.74
CA HIS A 78 16.10 4.98 2.88
C HIS A 78 16.83 4.79 1.54
N ARG A 79 16.34 5.39 0.44
CA ARG A 79 17.16 5.49 -0.77
C ARG A 79 18.28 6.51 -0.52
N PRO A 80 19.57 6.11 -0.58
CA PRO A 80 20.70 7.04 -0.51
C PRO A 80 20.73 7.97 -1.73
#